data_AF-A0A074KUD4-F1
#
_entry.id   AF-A0A074KUD4-F1
#
_cell.length_a   1.000
_cell.length_b   1.000
_cell.length_c   1.000
_cell.angle_alpha   90.00
_cell.angle_beta   90.00
_cell.angle_gamma   90.00
#
_symmetry.space_group_name_H-M   'P 1'
#
loop_
_entity.id
_entity.type
_entity.pdbx_description
1 polymer ?
#
loop_
_entity_poly.entity_id
_entity_poly.type
_entity_poly.pdbx_seq_one_letter_code
_entity_poly.pdbx_strand_id
1 'polypeptide(L)'
;MIHSNRKYLNVLLISLYLLSACGADPEAGTVEEVTDNSPSQMQIMQMGIQKLPQWIDHWEMQGREFTKTGFEIEQEVQYEPLELPEENSMGSGYPLKKYQILHPEDRGVIDIYDYKVEIDSAGKVDLNPDGEVSYFRSNGMKERLLFIGPAGVFEDAVWITGEHLLVAGHFQDDEKFTPKLWLVIPDKNVYIQYKNPFETSEYKPESYLRKKMTNLSFNE
;
A
#
# COMPACT_ATOMS: atom_id res chain seq x y z
N MET A 1 -65.27 -55.92 27.61
CA MET A 1 -64.70 -56.62 26.43
C MET A 1 -63.49 -55.80 25.97
N ILE A 2 -62.32 -56.08 26.54
CA ILE A 2 -61.06 -55.34 26.36
C ILE A 2 -60.07 -56.35 25.79
N HIS A 3 -59.72 -56.30 24.51
CA HIS A 3 -58.59 -57.07 23.94
C HIS A 3 -58.13 -56.43 22.62
N SER A 4 -57.46 -55.28 22.66
CA SER A 4 -56.58 -54.85 21.56
C SER A 4 -55.74 -53.66 22.01
N ASN A 5 -54.55 -53.88 22.59
CA ASN A 5 -53.47 -52.88 22.67
C ASN A 5 -52.16 -53.43 23.24
N ARG A 6 -51.79 -54.66 22.90
CA ARG A 6 -50.50 -55.25 23.34
C ARG A 6 -49.52 -55.60 22.22
N LYS A 7 -49.95 -55.55 20.95
CA LYS A 7 -49.09 -55.90 19.81
C LYS A 7 -48.36 -54.71 19.17
N TYR A 8 -48.85 -53.48 19.35
CA TYR A 8 -48.23 -52.29 18.78
C TYR A 8 -47.13 -51.68 19.67
N LEU A 9 -47.12 -51.98 20.97
CA LEU A 9 -46.13 -51.44 21.90
C LEU A 9 -44.74 -52.11 21.74
N ASN A 10 -44.70 -53.38 21.36
CA ASN A 10 -43.45 -54.11 21.17
C ASN A 10 -42.77 -53.81 19.82
N VAL A 11 -43.50 -53.31 18.82
CA VAL A 11 -42.91 -52.89 17.54
C VAL A 11 -42.26 -51.50 17.67
N LEU A 12 -42.82 -50.61 18.50
CA LEU A 12 -42.29 -49.26 18.68
C LEU A 12 -40.97 -49.23 19.49
N LEU A 13 -40.73 -50.22 20.34
CA LEU A 13 -39.51 -50.31 21.18
C LEU A 13 -38.29 -50.88 20.44
N ILE A 14 -38.48 -51.60 19.34
CA ILE A 14 -37.36 -52.14 18.53
C ILE A 14 -36.84 -51.09 17.54
N SER A 15 -37.69 -50.20 17.04
CA SER A 15 -37.28 -49.07 16.20
C SER A 15 -36.47 -47.99 16.93
N LEU A 16 -36.51 -47.95 18.27
CA LEU A 16 -35.75 -46.97 19.06
C LEU A 16 -34.31 -47.44 19.37
N TYR A 17 -34.00 -48.73 19.20
CA TYR A 17 -32.64 -49.27 19.45
C TYR A 17 -31.73 -49.25 18.21
N LEU A 18 -32.28 -49.00 17.01
CA LEU A 18 -31.50 -48.93 15.77
C LEU A 18 -30.96 -47.53 15.44
N LEU A 19 -31.19 -46.54 16.31
CA LEU A 19 -30.62 -45.19 16.17
C LEU A 19 -29.41 -44.92 17.09
N SER A 20 -28.91 -45.91 17.82
CA SER A 20 -27.75 -45.76 18.72
C SER A 20 -26.48 -46.47 18.24
N ALA A 21 -26.37 -46.76 16.93
CA ALA A 21 -25.17 -47.37 16.36
C ALA A 21 -24.68 -46.60 15.12
N CYS A 22 -24.20 -45.38 15.35
CA CYS A 22 -23.16 -44.78 14.52
C CYS A 22 -22.23 -43.98 15.44
N GLY A 23 -21.46 -44.71 16.24
CA GLY A 23 -20.24 -44.19 16.84
C GLY A 23 -19.14 -44.25 15.79
N ALA A 24 -19.04 -43.19 14.99
CA ALA A 24 -17.77 -42.81 14.41
C ALA A 24 -17.21 -41.75 15.37
N ASP A 25 -16.12 -42.06 16.05
CA ASP A 25 -15.33 -41.07 16.75
C ASP A 25 -15.03 -39.95 15.76
N PRO A 26 -15.52 -38.70 15.96
CA PRO A 26 -14.79 -37.60 15.41
C PRO A 26 -13.48 -37.62 16.20
N GLU A 27 -12.39 -38.02 15.54
CA GLU A 27 -11.09 -37.51 15.93
C GLU A 27 -11.34 -36.02 16.19
N ALA A 28 -11.19 -35.63 17.46
CA ALA A 28 -11.07 -34.24 17.83
C ALA A 28 -9.74 -33.79 17.21
N GLY A 29 -9.72 -33.63 15.89
CA GLY A 29 -8.95 -32.61 15.25
C GLY A 29 -9.47 -31.35 15.89
N THR A 30 -8.77 -30.92 16.94
CA THR A 30 -8.51 -29.51 17.16
C THR A 30 -8.28 -28.95 15.76
N VAL A 31 -9.33 -28.31 15.22
CA VAL A 31 -9.14 -27.30 14.20
C VAL A 31 -8.30 -26.29 14.94
N GLU A 32 -6.98 -26.44 14.81
CA GLU A 32 -6.07 -25.34 15.08
C GLU A 32 -6.59 -24.25 14.18
N GLU A 33 -7.33 -23.33 14.77
CA GLU A 33 -7.64 -22.06 14.19
C GLU A 33 -6.27 -21.45 13.92
N VAL A 34 -5.76 -21.66 12.69
CA VAL A 34 -4.54 -21.05 12.19
C VAL A 34 -4.85 -19.56 12.24
N THR A 35 -4.53 -18.97 13.37
CA THR A 35 -4.56 -17.54 13.58
C THR A 35 -3.45 -17.06 12.67
N ASP A 36 -3.85 -16.54 11.52
CA ASP A 36 -2.95 -15.91 10.58
C ASP A 36 -2.29 -14.75 11.33
N ASN A 37 -1.09 -15.00 11.85
CA ASN A 37 -0.29 -14.04 12.61
C ASN A 37 0.34 -13.00 11.67
N SER A 38 -0.08 -12.94 10.41
CA SER A 38 0.34 -11.93 9.46
C SER A 38 -0.06 -10.54 9.94
N PRO A 39 0.84 -9.54 9.85
CA PRO A 39 0.51 -8.17 10.20
C PRO A 39 -0.69 -7.65 9.40
N SER A 40 -1.58 -6.91 10.04
CA SER A 40 -2.66 -6.21 9.35
C SER A 40 -2.10 -5.12 8.42
N GLN A 41 -2.87 -4.71 7.41
CA GLN A 41 -2.50 -3.61 6.50
C GLN A 41 -2.16 -2.32 7.28
N MET A 42 -2.88 -2.03 8.35
CA MET A 42 -2.60 -0.91 9.25
C MET A 42 -1.22 -1.06 9.93
N GLN A 43 -0.89 -2.25 10.43
CA GLN A 43 0.44 -2.51 11.01
C GLN A 43 1.55 -2.38 9.96
N ILE A 44 1.34 -2.90 8.75
CA ILE A 44 2.28 -2.79 7.63
C ILE A 44 2.52 -1.31 7.27
N MET A 45 1.46 -0.52 7.13
CA MET A 45 1.56 0.90 6.86
C MET A 45 2.35 1.64 7.98
N GLN A 46 2.06 1.34 9.25
CA GLN A 46 2.79 1.92 10.38
C GLN A 46 4.28 1.55 10.38
N MET A 47 4.64 0.32 9.98
CA MET A 47 6.03 -0.06 9.77
C MET A 47 6.69 0.74 8.65
N GLY A 48 5.96 1.05 7.58
CA GLY A 48 6.46 1.90 6.50
C GLY A 48 6.67 3.35 6.93
N ILE A 49 5.76 3.92 7.72
CA ILE A 49 5.93 5.26 8.30
C ILE A 49 7.24 5.36 9.10
N GLN A 50 7.59 4.32 9.86
CA GLN A 50 8.86 4.31 10.62
C GLN A 50 10.11 4.37 9.73
N LYS A 51 10.00 3.96 8.46
CA LYS A 51 11.09 4.05 7.47
C LYS A 51 11.11 5.37 6.70
N LEU A 52 10.16 6.28 6.93
CA LEU A 52 10.08 7.60 6.28
C LEU A 52 10.26 8.78 7.26
N PRO A 53 11.28 8.78 8.16
CA PRO A 53 11.39 9.79 9.20
C PRO A 53 11.52 11.21 8.64
N GLN A 54 12.27 11.41 7.54
CA GLN A 54 12.45 12.74 6.96
C GLN A 54 11.16 13.36 6.44
N TRP A 55 10.26 12.52 5.90
CA TRP A 55 8.95 12.94 5.41
C TRP A 55 7.98 13.22 6.56
N ILE A 56 7.97 12.37 7.58
CA ILE A 56 7.19 12.59 8.81
C ILE A 56 7.63 13.88 9.52
N ASP A 57 8.93 14.07 9.74
CA ASP A 57 9.47 15.28 10.35
C ASP A 57 9.13 16.53 9.52
N HIS A 58 9.05 16.41 8.19
CA HIS A 58 8.65 17.51 7.32
C HIS A 58 7.22 17.95 7.56
N TRP A 59 6.29 17.00 7.69
CA TRP A 59 4.89 17.27 7.95
C TRP A 59 4.60 17.69 9.40
N GLU A 60 5.33 17.15 10.38
CA GLU A 60 5.27 17.61 11.78
C GLU A 60 5.63 19.10 11.92
N MET A 61 6.53 19.61 11.06
CA MET A 61 6.86 21.04 11.04
C MET A 61 5.77 21.94 10.44
N GLN A 62 4.80 21.39 9.71
CA GLN A 62 3.73 22.17 9.07
C GLN A 62 2.59 22.50 10.02
N GLY A 63 2.46 21.80 11.16
CA GLY A 63 1.41 22.07 12.13
C GLY A 63 1.34 21.05 13.26
N ARG A 64 0.90 21.50 14.44
CA ARG A 64 0.83 20.67 15.66
C ARG A 64 -0.24 19.58 15.61
N GLU A 65 -1.21 19.71 14.70
CA GLU A 65 -2.31 18.77 14.54
C GLU A 65 -1.94 17.56 13.69
N PHE A 66 -0.83 17.62 12.95
CA PHE A 66 -0.31 16.46 12.24
C PHE A 66 0.12 15.38 13.24
N THR A 67 -0.37 14.15 13.04
CA THR A 67 0.09 12.99 13.79
C THR A 67 0.40 11.84 12.85
N LYS A 68 1.57 11.22 13.02
CA LYS A 68 1.99 10.06 12.21
C LYS A 68 1.09 8.83 12.36
N THR A 69 0.33 8.75 13.44
CA THR A 69 -0.65 7.69 13.68
C THR A 69 -2.06 8.03 13.20
N GLY A 70 -2.28 9.26 12.71
CA GLY A 70 -3.60 9.75 12.31
C GLY A 70 -4.07 9.29 10.92
N PHE A 71 -3.32 8.45 10.23
CA PHE A 71 -3.69 7.98 8.90
C PHE A 71 -4.83 6.95 8.97
N GLU A 72 -5.90 7.22 8.22
CA GLU A 72 -7.07 6.37 8.09
C GLU A 72 -7.22 5.87 6.66
N ILE A 73 -7.80 4.68 6.47
CA ILE A 73 -8.07 4.15 5.13
C ILE A 73 -9.10 5.06 4.45
N GLU A 74 -8.74 5.56 3.27
CA GLU A 74 -9.64 6.33 2.42
C GLU A 74 -10.30 5.43 1.38
N GLN A 75 -9.50 4.59 0.71
CA GLN A 75 -9.99 3.66 -0.30
C GLN A 75 -8.99 2.53 -0.56
N GLU A 76 -9.50 1.41 -1.06
CA GLU A 76 -8.73 0.33 -1.67
C GLU A 76 -9.05 0.30 -3.16
N VAL A 77 -8.02 0.23 -4.00
CA VAL A 77 -8.15 0.30 -5.45
C VAL A 77 -7.41 -0.87 -6.09
N GLN A 78 -8.15 -1.65 -6.88
CA GLN A 78 -7.59 -2.59 -7.85
C GLN A 78 -7.32 -1.83 -9.15
N TYR A 79 -6.09 -1.89 -9.65
CA TYR A 79 -5.71 -1.30 -10.93
C TYR A 79 -5.44 -2.39 -11.98
N GLU A 80 -5.53 -1.99 -13.25
CA GLU A 80 -5.12 -2.83 -14.36
C GLU A 80 -3.61 -2.68 -14.57
N PRO A 81 -2.83 -3.78 -14.57
CA PRO A 81 -1.40 -3.69 -14.80
C PRO A 81 -1.14 -3.24 -16.24
N LEU A 82 -0.42 -2.12 -16.37
CA LEU A 82 0.11 -1.67 -17.65
C LEU A 82 1.61 -1.94 -17.66
N GLU A 83 1.99 -3.07 -18.25
CA GLU A 83 3.39 -3.44 -18.45
C GLU A 83 3.84 -3.15 -19.88
N LEU A 84 4.94 -2.42 -20.02
CA LEU A 84 5.56 -2.10 -21.30
C LEU A 84 7.01 -2.56 -21.32
N PRO A 85 7.53 -3.07 -22.45
CA PRO A 85 8.95 -3.37 -22.59
C PRO A 85 9.72 -2.05 -22.64
N GLU A 86 10.24 -1.63 -21.48
CA GLU A 86 10.97 -0.38 -21.31
C GLU A 86 12.03 -0.58 -20.21
N GLU A 87 13.30 -0.49 -20.60
CA GLU A 87 14.41 -0.57 -19.65
C GLU A 87 14.60 0.77 -18.93
N ASN A 88 15.04 0.70 -17.68
CA ASN A 88 15.46 1.87 -16.92
C ASN A 88 16.72 2.49 -17.55
N SER A 89 16.54 3.51 -18.37
CA SER A 89 17.60 4.15 -19.14
C SER A 89 18.44 5.16 -18.34
N MET A 90 18.14 5.36 -17.04
CA MET A 90 18.92 6.29 -16.20
C MET A 90 20.33 5.74 -15.97
N GLY A 91 21.28 6.30 -16.72
CA GLY A 91 22.71 6.06 -16.55
C GLY A 91 23.23 6.53 -15.19
N SER A 92 24.42 6.06 -14.81
CA SER A 92 25.04 6.36 -13.51
C SER A 92 25.32 7.85 -13.27
N GLY A 93 25.38 8.65 -14.33
CA GLY A 93 25.55 10.10 -14.24
C GLY A 93 24.24 10.90 -14.15
N TYR A 94 23.08 10.25 -14.23
CA TYR A 94 21.80 10.95 -14.22
C TYR A 94 21.47 11.47 -12.80
N PRO A 95 21.12 12.76 -12.61
CA PRO A 95 20.99 13.35 -11.27
C PRO A 95 19.96 12.68 -10.36
N LEU A 96 18.90 12.10 -10.95
CA LEU A 96 17.84 11.42 -10.19
C LEU A 96 18.15 9.96 -9.85
N LYS A 97 19.20 9.38 -10.43
CA LYS A 97 19.53 7.95 -10.27
C LYS A 97 19.64 7.51 -8.81
N LYS A 98 20.22 8.38 -7.96
CA LYS A 98 20.43 8.12 -6.54
C LYS A 98 19.15 8.13 -5.69
N TYR A 99 18.04 8.59 -6.25
CA TYR A 99 16.73 8.62 -5.58
C TYR A 99 15.85 7.43 -5.96
N GLN A 100 16.32 6.56 -6.86
CA GLN A 100 15.66 5.32 -7.16
C GLN A 100 15.66 4.36 -5.98
N ILE A 101 14.57 3.65 -5.79
CA ILE A 101 14.34 2.78 -4.63
C ILE A 101 14.45 1.33 -5.06
N LEU A 102 15.58 0.70 -4.73
CA LEU A 102 15.85 -0.70 -5.07
C LEU A 102 14.89 -1.63 -4.33
N HIS A 103 14.37 -2.63 -5.04
CA HIS A 103 13.61 -3.71 -4.42
C HIS A 103 14.53 -4.49 -3.46
N PRO A 104 14.09 -4.84 -2.23
CA PRO A 104 14.92 -5.53 -1.24
C PRO A 104 15.40 -6.95 -1.62
N GLU A 105 15.00 -7.43 -2.78
CA GLU A 105 15.24 -8.80 -3.29
C GLU A 105 15.71 -8.73 -4.76
N ASP A 106 16.25 -7.58 -5.18
CA ASP A 106 16.80 -7.36 -6.52
C ASP A 106 15.82 -7.64 -7.69
N ARG A 107 14.50 -7.57 -7.44
CA ARG A 107 13.44 -7.73 -8.45
C ARG A 107 13.25 -6.50 -9.35
N GLY A 108 14.10 -5.48 -9.21
CA GLY A 108 14.02 -4.24 -9.97
C GLY A 108 14.08 -3.01 -9.08
N VAL A 109 13.52 -1.91 -9.58
CA VAL A 109 13.66 -0.60 -8.97
C VAL A 109 12.43 0.27 -9.17
N ILE A 110 12.04 0.97 -8.11
CA ILE A 110 10.97 1.96 -8.13
C ILE A 110 11.56 3.34 -8.45
N ASP A 111 10.88 4.05 -9.33
CA ASP A 111 11.10 5.47 -9.59
C ASP A 111 9.80 6.25 -9.36
N ILE A 112 9.91 7.37 -8.64
CA ILE A 112 8.78 8.28 -8.39
C ILE A 112 9.07 9.72 -8.83
N TYR A 113 10.20 9.95 -9.50
CA TYR A 113 10.77 11.28 -9.70
C TYR A 113 11.03 11.63 -11.15
N ASP A 114 11.36 10.67 -12.02
CA ASP A 114 11.72 10.91 -13.42
C ASP A 114 10.58 11.55 -14.21
N TYR A 115 9.35 11.15 -13.92
CA TYR A 115 8.17 11.78 -14.52
C TYR A 115 7.82 13.14 -13.89
N LYS A 116 8.16 13.35 -12.62
CA LYS A 116 7.78 14.54 -11.85
C LYS A 116 8.78 15.69 -11.99
N VAL A 117 10.07 15.39 -12.07
CA VAL A 117 11.18 16.35 -11.97
C VAL A 117 11.82 16.50 -13.34
N GLU A 118 11.60 17.65 -13.96
CA GLU A 118 12.17 17.99 -15.25
C GLU A 118 13.45 18.81 -15.05
N ILE A 119 14.58 18.32 -15.58
CA ILE A 119 15.88 19.02 -15.49
C ILE A 119 16.21 19.58 -16.87
N ASP A 120 16.27 20.91 -16.98
CA ASP A 120 16.61 21.57 -18.24
C ASP A 120 18.11 21.46 -18.58
N SER A 121 18.48 21.91 -19.78
CA SER A 121 19.88 21.91 -20.24
C SER A 121 20.82 22.79 -19.41
N ALA A 122 20.28 23.72 -18.61
CA ALA A 122 21.04 24.56 -17.68
C ALA A 122 21.12 23.95 -16.27
N GLY A 123 20.53 22.77 -16.04
CA GLY A 123 20.50 22.08 -14.76
C GLY A 123 19.46 22.63 -13.79
N LYS A 124 18.49 23.41 -14.28
CA LYS A 124 17.38 23.93 -13.48
C LYS A 124 16.23 22.92 -13.44
N VAL A 125 15.60 22.82 -12.28
CA VAL A 125 14.45 21.94 -12.06
C VAL A 125 13.15 22.70 -12.25
N ASP A 126 12.28 22.12 -13.05
CA ASP A 126 10.84 22.37 -13.10
C ASP A 126 10.09 21.10 -12.66
N LEU A 127 8.80 21.26 -12.33
CA LEU A 127 7.94 20.15 -11.93
C LEU A 127 6.85 19.92 -12.96
N ASN A 128 6.78 18.68 -13.46
CA ASN A 128 5.63 18.23 -14.21
C ASN A 128 4.38 18.34 -13.31
N PRO A 129 3.23 18.80 -13.81
CA PRO A 129 2.02 18.86 -12.99
C PRO A 129 1.61 17.49 -12.45
N ASP A 130 1.77 16.45 -13.27
CA ASP A 130 1.36 15.08 -12.93
C ASP A 130 2.47 14.31 -12.20
N GLY A 131 2.14 13.15 -11.66
CA GLY A 131 3.06 12.26 -10.96
C GLY A 131 2.86 10.80 -11.32
N GLU A 132 3.95 10.05 -11.39
CA GLU A 132 3.94 8.61 -11.71
C GLU A 132 4.83 7.84 -10.73
N VAL A 133 4.37 6.66 -10.31
CA VAL A 133 5.22 5.64 -9.67
C VAL A 133 5.44 4.53 -10.67
N SER A 134 6.66 4.43 -11.17
CA SER A 134 7.10 3.41 -12.12
C SER A 134 7.88 2.31 -11.41
N TYR A 135 7.61 1.06 -11.75
CA TYR A 135 8.39 -0.09 -11.35
C TYR A 135 9.09 -0.69 -12.56
N PHE A 136 10.40 -0.48 -12.65
CA PHE A 136 11.26 -1.13 -13.63
C PHE A 136 11.68 -2.50 -13.09
N ARG A 137 11.01 -3.55 -13.56
CA ARG A 137 11.27 -4.93 -13.17
C ARG A 137 12.58 -5.43 -13.77
N SER A 138 13.23 -6.38 -13.10
CA SER A 138 14.50 -6.97 -13.55
C SER A 138 14.39 -7.76 -14.86
N ASN A 139 13.16 -8.08 -15.30
CA ASN A 139 12.88 -8.73 -16.58
C ASN A 139 12.82 -7.76 -17.78
N GLY A 140 13.11 -6.48 -17.58
CA GLY A 140 13.09 -5.46 -18.65
C GLY A 140 11.72 -4.84 -18.91
N MET A 141 10.72 -5.14 -18.08
CA MET A 141 9.39 -4.53 -18.15
C MET A 141 9.31 -3.34 -17.20
N LYS A 142 8.65 -2.28 -17.64
CA LYS A 142 8.19 -1.18 -16.80
C LYS A 142 6.71 -1.33 -16.54
N GLU A 143 6.33 -1.23 -15.28
CA GLU A 143 4.95 -1.21 -14.85
C GLU A 143 4.63 0.15 -14.21
N ARG A 144 3.47 0.71 -14.54
CA ARG A 144 2.95 1.90 -13.86
C ARG A 144 2.08 1.47 -12.68
N LEU A 145 2.56 1.74 -11.46
CA LEU A 145 1.87 1.36 -10.23
C LEU A 145 0.84 2.41 -9.79
N LEU A 146 1.20 3.69 -9.90
CA LEU A 146 0.33 4.81 -9.51
C LEU A 146 0.48 5.95 -10.52
N PHE A 147 -0.62 6.68 -10.72
CA PHE A 147 -0.63 7.93 -11.47
C PHE A 147 -1.56 8.93 -10.76
N ILE A 148 -1.09 10.15 -10.59
CA ILE A 148 -1.88 11.25 -10.02
C ILE A 148 -1.77 12.47 -10.92
N GLY A 149 -2.90 13.18 -11.05
CA GLY A 149 -2.95 14.43 -11.81
C GLY A 149 -2.38 15.63 -11.04
N PRO A 150 -2.66 16.86 -11.49
CA PRO A 150 -2.03 18.08 -10.98
C PRO A 150 -2.32 18.39 -9.51
N ALA A 151 -3.38 17.79 -8.96
CA ALA A 151 -3.77 17.97 -7.57
C ALA A 151 -2.85 17.21 -6.60
N GLY A 152 -1.96 16.33 -7.05
CA GLY A 152 -1.17 15.49 -6.16
C GLY A 152 0.32 15.46 -6.48
N VAL A 153 1.12 15.11 -5.47
CA VAL A 153 2.56 14.91 -5.61
C VAL A 153 3.00 13.68 -4.82
N PHE A 154 3.82 12.82 -5.45
CA PHE A 154 4.60 11.80 -4.75
C PHE A 154 5.92 12.40 -4.28
N GLU A 155 6.24 12.21 -3.01
CA GLU A 155 7.33 12.88 -2.32
C GLU A 155 8.41 11.89 -1.87
N ASP A 156 8.01 10.75 -1.33
CA ASP A 156 8.92 9.69 -0.88
C ASP A 156 8.30 8.30 -1.10
N ALA A 157 9.12 7.25 -1.09
CA ALA A 157 8.64 5.88 -1.07
C ALA A 157 9.69 4.93 -0.46
N VAL A 158 9.19 3.81 0.08
CA VAL A 158 10.04 2.81 0.73
C VAL A 158 9.42 1.42 0.66
N TRP A 159 10.24 0.41 0.39
CA TRP A 159 9.84 -0.99 0.57
C TRP A 159 9.74 -1.32 2.06
N ILE A 160 8.55 -1.73 2.49
CA ILE A 160 8.30 -2.23 3.84
C ILE A 160 8.79 -3.67 3.93
N THR A 161 8.36 -4.48 2.96
CA THR A 161 8.73 -5.89 2.74
C THR A 161 9.02 -6.10 1.24
N GLY A 162 9.33 -7.33 0.81
CA GLY A 162 9.43 -7.67 -0.62
C GLY A 162 8.10 -7.55 -1.39
N GLU A 163 6.96 -7.45 -0.70
CA GLU A 163 5.64 -7.40 -1.34
C GLU A 163 4.95 -6.03 -1.21
N HIS A 164 5.42 -5.20 -0.28
CA HIS A 164 4.72 -3.99 0.15
C HIS A 164 5.59 -2.75 -0.04
N LEU A 165 5.16 -1.85 -0.91
CA LEU A 165 5.75 -0.55 -1.14
C LEU A 165 4.85 0.51 -0.49
N LEU A 166 5.41 1.36 0.38
CA LEU A 166 4.72 2.55 0.84
C LEU A 166 5.19 3.73 0.01
N VAL A 167 4.25 4.43 -0.62
CA VAL A 167 4.48 5.72 -1.27
C VAL A 167 3.85 6.81 -0.42
N ALA A 168 4.52 7.95 -0.27
CA ALA A 168 4.09 9.08 0.53
C ALA A 168 4.06 10.35 -0.31
N GLY A 169 3.13 11.24 0.00
CA GLY A 169 2.90 12.45 -0.77
C GLY A 169 1.75 13.27 -0.23
N HIS A 170 1.18 14.13 -1.06
CA HIS A 170 0.01 14.92 -0.66
C HIS A 170 -0.96 15.11 -1.81
N PHE A 171 -2.19 15.47 -1.44
CA PHE A 171 -3.18 16.07 -2.34
C PHE A 171 -3.41 17.52 -1.94
N GLN A 172 -3.62 18.37 -2.93
CA GLN A 172 -4.15 19.71 -2.83
C GLN A 172 -5.64 19.67 -3.19
N ASP A 173 -6.48 20.11 -2.26
CA ASP A 173 -7.91 20.34 -2.48
C ASP A 173 -8.21 21.80 -2.13
N ASP A 174 -8.73 22.55 -3.09
CA ASP A 174 -8.78 24.02 -3.06
C ASP A 174 -7.41 24.65 -2.68
N GLU A 175 -7.34 25.36 -1.56
CA GLU A 175 -6.14 26.00 -1.01
C GLU A 175 -5.50 25.18 0.12
N LYS A 176 -5.89 23.92 0.29
CA LYS A 176 -5.44 23.06 1.39
C LYS A 176 -4.66 21.86 0.91
N PHE A 177 -3.60 21.54 1.64
CA PHE A 177 -2.74 20.39 1.42
C PHE A 177 -2.99 19.34 2.49
N THR A 178 -3.17 18.10 2.05
CA THR A 178 -3.42 16.94 2.90
C THR A 178 -2.36 15.86 2.67
N PRO A 179 -1.66 15.37 3.70
CA PRO A 179 -0.75 14.23 3.59
C PRO A 179 -1.49 12.93 3.23
N LYS A 180 -0.87 12.16 2.34
CA LYS A 180 -1.41 10.91 1.79
C LYS A 180 -0.35 9.82 1.78
N LEU A 181 -0.79 8.59 1.99
CA LEU A 181 0.03 7.40 1.82
C LEU A 181 -0.67 6.42 0.88
N TRP A 182 0.11 5.68 0.10
CA TRP A 182 -0.36 4.58 -0.72
C TRP A 182 0.44 3.34 -0.36
N LEU A 183 -0.23 2.34 0.24
CA LEU A 183 0.34 1.01 0.43
C LEU A 183 0.08 0.19 -0.83
N VAL A 184 1.08 0.09 -1.69
CA VAL A 184 1.02 -0.62 -2.96
C VAL A 184 1.46 -2.06 -2.77
N ILE A 185 0.71 -3.00 -3.34
CA ILE A 185 1.01 -4.42 -3.39
C ILE A 185 1.11 -4.82 -4.87
N PRO A 186 2.27 -4.61 -5.52
CA PRO A 186 2.39 -4.72 -6.97
C PRO A 186 1.93 -6.07 -7.54
N ASP A 187 2.33 -7.17 -6.91
CA ASP A 187 1.99 -8.51 -7.40
C ASP A 187 0.48 -8.85 -7.29
N LYS A 188 -0.31 -8.02 -6.58
CA LYS A 188 -1.77 -8.12 -6.51
C LYS A 188 -2.50 -7.07 -7.36
N ASN A 189 -1.77 -6.15 -7.97
CA ASN A 189 -2.32 -4.97 -8.66
C ASN A 189 -3.32 -4.18 -7.79
N VAL A 190 -3.03 -4.06 -6.49
CA VAL A 190 -3.85 -3.32 -5.52
C VAL A 190 -3.02 -2.26 -4.83
N TYR A 191 -3.63 -1.14 -4.52
CA TYR A 191 -3.12 -0.23 -3.51
C TYR A 191 -4.22 0.23 -2.54
N ILE A 192 -3.80 0.57 -1.33
CA ILE A 192 -4.66 1.15 -0.30
C ILE A 192 -4.18 2.57 -0.05
N GLN A 193 -5.09 3.52 -0.21
CA GLN A 193 -4.83 4.92 0.03
C GLN A 193 -5.24 5.28 1.46
N TYR A 194 -4.38 6.01 2.16
CA TYR A 194 -4.63 6.53 3.49
C TYR A 194 -4.63 8.07 3.47
N LYS A 195 -5.56 8.67 4.21
CA LYS A 195 -5.66 10.12 4.43
C LYS A 195 -5.26 10.45 5.87
N ASN A 196 -4.42 11.47 6.06
CA ASN A 196 -4.28 12.12 7.36
C ASN A 196 -5.39 13.19 7.52
N PRO A 197 -6.02 13.34 8.68
CA PRO A 197 -7.01 14.41 8.92
C PRO A 197 -6.39 15.81 8.98
N PHE A 198 -5.05 15.91 9.10
CA PHE A 198 -4.34 17.18 9.05
C PHE A 198 -4.44 17.83 7.67
N GLU A 199 -4.79 19.11 7.65
CA GLU A 199 -4.86 19.96 6.46
C GLU A 199 -4.16 21.29 6.76
N THR A 200 -3.45 21.86 5.78
CA THR A 200 -2.81 23.18 5.92
C THR A 200 -2.84 23.95 4.61
N SER A 201 -2.99 25.27 4.67
CA SER A 201 -2.87 26.17 3.51
C SER A 201 -1.48 26.81 3.38
N GLU A 202 -0.58 26.55 4.32
CA GLU A 202 0.76 27.16 4.36
C GLU A 202 1.81 26.30 3.63
N TYR A 203 1.43 25.10 3.17
CA TYR A 203 2.33 24.19 2.49
C TYR A 203 2.65 24.65 1.06
N LYS A 204 3.89 24.43 0.63
CA LYS A 204 4.28 24.59 -0.78
C LYS A 204 4.46 23.23 -1.44
N PRO A 205 3.87 22.97 -2.62
CA PRO A 205 3.89 21.66 -3.28
C PRO A 205 5.30 21.07 -3.42
N GLU A 206 6.30 21.90 -3.67
CA GLU A 206 7.68 21.48 -3.91
C GLU A 206 8.55 21.45 -2.64
N SER A 207 8.02 21.83 -1.48
CA SER A 207 8.80 22.06 -0.26
C SER A 207 9.60 20.83 0.18
N TYR A 208 8.98 19.65 0.17
CA TYR A 208 9.66 18.41 0.52
C TYR A 208 10.69 18.01 -0.53
N LEU A 209 10.34 18.10 -1.82
CA LEU A 209 11.25 17.76 -2.92
C LEU A 209 12.52 18.62 -2.88
N ARG A 210 12.41 19.93 -2.61
CA ARG A 210 13.57 20.81 -2.41
C ARG A 210 14.43 20.39 -1.22
N LYS A 211 13.80 20.01 -0.10
CA LYS A 211 14.49 19.52 1.10
C LYS A 211 15.25 18.22 0.82
N LYS A 212 14.66 17.32 0.05
CA LYS A 212 15.24 16.01 -0.29
C LYS A 212 16.32 16.12 -1.36
N MET A 213 16.09 16.94 -2.38
CA MET A 213 16.92 17.02 -3.58
C MET A 213 17.89 18.19 -3.58
N THR A 214 18.70 18.30 -2.52
CA THR A 214 19.62 19.42 -2.30
C THR A 214 20.72 19.56 -3.35
N ASN A 215 20.94 18.55 -4.20
CA ASN A 215 21.89 18.60 -5.32
C ASN A 215 21.30 19.21 -6.60
N LEU A 216 20.03 19.61 -6.60
CA LEU A 216 19.34 20.16 -7.76
C LEU A 216 18.98 21.64 -7.53
N SER A 217 18.95 22.40 -8.62
CA SER A 217 18.65 23.83 -8.61
C SER A 217 17.20 24.06 -9.04
N PHE A 218 16.27 24.07 -8.10
CA PHE A 218 14.86 24.37 -8.39
C PHE A 218 14.69 25.85 -8.74
N ASN A 219 13.90 26.14 -9.78
CA ASN A 219 13.52 27.51 -10.12
C ASN A 219 12.83 28.20 -8.93
N GLU A 220 13.04 29.49 -8.75
CA GLU A 220 12.37 30.29 -7.70
C GLU A 220 10.91 30.57 -8.03
#